data_AF-A0A3M1R9M8-F1
#
_entry.id   AF-A0A3M1R9M8-F1
#
_cell.length_a   1.000
_cell.length_b   1.000
_cell.length_c   1.000
_cell.angle_alpha   90.00
_cell.angle_beta   90.00
_cell.angle_gamma   90.00
#
_symmetry.space_group_name_H-M   'P 1'
#
loop_
_entity.id
_entity.type
_entity.pdbx_description
1 polymer ?
#
loop_
_entity_poly.entity_id
_entity_poly.type
_entity_poly.pdbx_seq_one_letter_code
_entity_poly.pdbx_strand_id
1 'polypeptide(L)'
;MAIRKTPIWTWIIPGEPRAEDEAEWFERGGKWLVYGGLSEMEALAERIEGYVEAGEVVSAKYWNASETSAMCIYSLDRDRRQTLSIIRRMGFEPTAWEYDYGRCRNWRRPSFLLSALYKLRILLRTFGPIGALRFIFSAL
;
A
#
# COMPACT_ATOMS: atom_id res chain seq x y z
N MET A 1 5.91 16.26 -7.67
CA MET A 1 5.44 15.35 -6.60
C MET A 1 4.82 16.13 -5.44
N ALA A 2 3.74 15.61 -4.83
CA ALA A 2 3.27 16.06 -3.52
C ALA A 2 3.39 14.94 -2.47
N ILE A 3 4.17 15.15 -1.40
CA ILE A 3 4.12 14.27 -0.22
C ILE A 3 3.07 14.81 0.74
N ARG A 4 2.04 14.02 1.02
CA ARG A 4 1.01 14.36 2.00
C ARG A 4 1.19 13.53 3.26
N LYS A 5 1.56 14.17 4.36
CA LYS A 5 1.69 13.52 5.68
C LYS A 5 0.43 13.74 6.52
N THR A 6 0.00 12.68 7.19
CA THR A 6 -1.03 12.68 8.23
C THR A 6 -0.44 11.98 9.47
N PRO A 7 -1.10 12.02 10.64
CA PRO A 7 -0.59 11.32 11.83
C PRO A 7 -0.34 9.83 11.62
N ILE A 8 -1.12 9.18 10.75
CA ILE A 8 -1.10 7.73 10.54
C ILE A 8 -0.44 7.34 9.22
N TRP A 9 -0.59 8.17 8.18
CA TRP A 9 -0.16 7.84 6.81
C TRP A 9 0.71 8.92 6.21
N THR A 10 1.74 8.50 5.48
CA THR A 10 2.43 9.33 4.50
C THR A 10 2.07 8.85 3.11
N TRP A 11 1.67 9.78 2.25
CA TRP A 11 1.27 9.53 0.86
C TRP A 11 2.30 10.12 -0.09
N ILE A 12 2.57 9.38 -1.17
CA ILE A 12 3.47 9.71 -2.27
C ILE A 12 2.58 9.74 -3.51
N ILE A 13 2.22 10.94 -3.94
CA ILE A 13 1.30 11.18 -5.06
C ILE A 13 1.99 12.04 -6.11
N PRO A 14 1.61 11.91 -7.40
CA PRO A 14 2.18 12.71 -8.48
C PRO A 14 1.99 14.20 -8.22
N GLY A 15 2.93 15.03 -8.67
CA GLY A 15 2.86 16.48 -8.52
C GLY A 15 1.70 17.12 -9.28
N GLU A 16 1.39 16.56 -10.43
CA GLU A 16 0.26 16.98 -11.26
C GLU A 16 -0.82 15.90 -11.22
N PRO A 17 -2.11 16.28 -11.06
CA PRO A 17 -3.22 15.35 -11.16
C PRO A 17 -3.17 14.66 -12.52
N ARG A 18 -3.19 13.33 -12.51
CA ARG A 18 -3.39 12.55 -13.73
C ARG A 18 -4.85 12.16 -13.82
N ALA A 19 -5.42 12.26 -15.01
CA ALA A 19 -6.72 11.69 -15.29
C ALA A 19 -6.59 10.17 -15.20
N GLU A 20 -6.99 9.61 -14.07
CA GLU A 20 -7.21 8.18 -13.94
C GLU A 20 -8.64 7.88 -14.34
N ASP A 21 -8.84 6.84 -15.16
CA ASP A 21 -10.17 6.34 -15.46
C ASP A 21 -10.72 5.69 -14.18
N GLU A 22 -11.57 6.43 -13.46
CA GLU A 22 -12.21 5.96 -12.22
C GLU A 22 -12.97 4.64 -12.42
N ALA A 23 -13.57 4.44 -13.59
CA ALA A 23 -14.27 3.20 -13.91
C ALA A 23 -13.28 2.04 -14.07
N GLU A 24 -12.15 2.27 -14.74
CA GLU A 24 -11.08 1.28 -14.83
C GLU A 24 -10.49 0.97 -13.44
N TRP A 25 -10.29 1.99 -12.61
CA TRP A 25 -9.80 1.82 -11.24
C TRP A 25 -10.76 0.99 -10.39
N PHE A 26 -12.06 1.25 -10.49
CA PHE A 26 -13.06 0.49 -9.76
C PHE A 26 -13.00 -1.01 -10.09
N GLU A 27 -12.81 -1.37 -11.35
CA GLU A 27 -12.78 -2.77 -11.76
C GLU A 27 -11.43 -3.47 -11.55
N ARG A 28 -10.33 -2.73 -11.72
CA ARG A 28 -8.97 -3.28 -11.91
C ARG A 28 -7.90 -2.60 -11.08
N GLY A 29 -8.22 -1.54 -10.36
CA GLY A 29 -7.32 -0.86 -9.43
C GLY A 29 -6.98 -1.74 -8.23
N GLY A 30 -5.72 -1.68 -7.83
CA GLY A 30 -5.24 -2.42 -6.68
C GLY A 30 -3.89 -1.96 -6.21
N LYS A 31 -3.31 -2.74 -5.32
CA LYS A 31 -2.08 -2.41 -4.62
C LYS A 31 -1.24 -3.63 -4.31
N TRP A 32 0.07 -3.46 -4.47
CA TRP A 32 1.06 -4.31 -3.82
C TRP A 32 1.26 -3.88 -2.38
N LEU A 33 1.41 -4.86 -1.50
CA LEU A 33 1.68 -4.67 -0.08
C LEU A 33 3.10 -5.12 0.23
N VAL A 34 3.89 -4.19 0.75
CA VAL A 34 5.23 -4.44 1.29
C VAL A 34 5.16 -4.21 2.79
N TYR A 35 5.76 -5.09 3.58
CA TYR A 35 5.82 -5.01 5.04
C TYR A 35 7.27 -4.89 5.49
N GLY A 36 7.51 -4.12 6.54
CA GLY A 36 8.84 -3.86 7.09
C GLY A 36 8.76 -2.90 8.27
N GLY A 37 9.86 -2.28 8.66
CA GLY A 37 9.88 -1.18 9.63
C GLY A 37 9.62 0.18 8.98
N LEU A 38 9.42 1.21 9.82
CA LEU A 38 9.22 2.58 9.34
C LEU A 38 10.39 3.07 8.46
N SER A 39 11.63 2.85 8.90
CA SER A 39 12.84 3.24 8.15
C SER A 39 12.92 2.56 6.79
N GLU A 40 12.50 1.30 6.68
CA GLU A 40 12.42 0.58 5.41
C GLU A 40 11.35 1.19 4.49
N MET A 41 10.20 1.60 5.04
CA MET A 41 9.17 2.27 4.25
C MET A 41 9.60 3.67 3.80
N GLU A 42 10.36 4.40 4.62
CA GLU A 42 10.94 5.69 4.25
C GLU A 42 11.98 5.52 3.12
N ALA A 43 12.89 4.56 3.24
CA ALA A 43 13.85 4.25 2.17
C ALA A 43 13.17 3.79 0.87
N LEU A 44 12.08 3.02 0.96
CA LEU A 44 11.28 2.65 -0.19
C LEU A 44 10.55 3.87 -0.78
N ALA A 45 10.09 4.80 0.05
CA ALA A 45 9.39 6.01 -0.38
C ALA A 45 10.29 6.91 -1.23
N GLU A 46 11.53 7.14 -0.79
CA GLU A 46 12.53 7.93 -1.53
C GLU A 46 12.82 7.35 -2.92
N ARG A 47 12.81 6.02 -3.04
CA ARG A 47 13.14 5.34 -4.30
C ARG A 47 11.94 5.23 -5.23
N ILE A 48 10.73 5.07 -4.68
CA ILE A 48 9.52 4.94 -5.49
C ILE A 48 9.01 6.27 -6.02
N GLU A 49 9.39 7.38 -5.39
CA GLU A 49 9.05 8.74 -5.80
C GLU A 49 9.27 8.98 -7.30
N GLY A 50 10.45 8.63 -7.83
CA GLY A 50 10.76 8.83 -9.24
C GLY A 50 9.82 8.06 -10.18
N TYR A 51 9.38 6.87 -9.79
CA TYR A 51 8.43 6.07 -10.58
C TYR A 51 7.00 6.60 -10.49
N VAL A 52 6.62 7.18 -9.35
CA VAL A 52 5.34 7.88 -9.19
C VAL A 52 5.32 9.13 -10.05
N GLU A 53 6.38 9.94 -10.01
CA GLU A 53 6.48 11.14 -10.83
C GLU A 53 6.60 10.83 -12.33
N ALA A 54 7.17 9.69 -12.72
CA ALA A 54 7.19 9.22 -14.11
C ALA A 54 5.85 8.61 -14.58
N GLY A 55 4.97 8.21 -13.66
CA GLY A 55 3.69 7.56 -13.97
C GLY A 55 3.76 6.07 -14.24
N GLU A 56 4.89 5.44 -13.89
CA GLU A 56 5.03 3.97 -13.89
C GLU A 56 4.38 3.34 -12.65
N VAL A 57 4.20 4.14 -11.59
CA VAL A 57 3.42 3.81 -10.40
C VAL A 57 2.39 4.90 -10.19
N VAL A 58 1.17 4.54 -9.84
CA VAL A 58 0.06 5.50 -9.69
C VAL A 58 0.28 6.35 -8.44
N SER A 59 0.47 5.69 -7.31
CA SER A 59 0.80 6.34 -6.04
C SER A 59 1.31 5.31 -5.05
N ALA A 60 1.80 5.77 -3.91
CA ALA A 60 2.10 4.91 -2.78
C ALA A 60 1.73 5.58 -1.46
N LYS A 61 1.56 4.78 -0.41
CA LYS A 61 1.42 5.30 0.96
C LYS A 61 1.94 4.31 1.99
N TYR A 62 2.44 4.79 3.11
CA TYR A 62 2.90 3.94 4.21
C TYR A 62 2.46 4.41 5.58
N TRP A 63 2.44 3.49 6.54
CA TRP A 63 2.01 3.72 7.92
C TRP A 63 3.13 4.33 8.78
N ASN A 64 2.87 5.47 9.42
CA ASN A 64 3.89 6.28 10.12
C ASN A 64 4.22 5.79 11.54
N ALA A 65 3.34 5.01 12.18
CA ALA A 65 3.28 4.94 13.64
C ALA A 65 3.68 3.58 14.24
N SER A 66 4.67 2.86 13.68
CA SER A 66 5.06 1.56 14.24
C SER A 66 6.44 1.07 13.82
N GLU A 67 7.09 0.32 14.72
CA GLU A 67 8.23 -0.57 14.41
C GLU A 67 7.90 -1.57 13.29
N THR A 68 6.62 -1.91 13.13
CA THR A 68 6.10 -2.71 12.02
C THR A 68 5.16 -1.86 11.18
N SER A 69 5.57 -1.50 9.98
CA SER A 69 4.84 -0.70 9.02
C SER A 69 4.45 -1.52 7.78
N ALA A 70 3.68 -0.90 6.90
CA ALA A 70 3.35 -1.40 5.58
C ALA A 70 3.30 -0.25 4.59
N MET A 71 3.76 -0.51 3.37
CA MET A 71 3.53 0.34 2.22
C MET A 71 2.53 -0.31 1.27
N CYS A 72 1.53 0.46 0.86
CA CYS A 72 0.65 0.16 -0.26
C CYS A 72 1.20 0.88 -1.50
N ILE A 73 1.42 0.14 -2.58
CA ILE A 73 1.92 0.66 -3.86
C ILE A 73 0.87 0.40 -4.91
N TYR A 74 0.29 1.46 -5.43
CA TYR A 74 -0.92 1.42 -6.24
C TYR A 74 -0.61 1.34 -7.73
N SER A 75 -1.38 0.52 -8.44
CA SER A 75 -1.41 0.46 -9.90
C SER A 75 -2.69 -0.20 -10.41
N LEU A 76 -2.90 -0.17 -11.72
CA LEU A 76 -3.92 -0.98 -12.38
C LEU A 76 -3.42 -2.44 -12.53
N ASP A 77 -4.32 -3.41 -12.54
CA ASP A 77 -3.97 -4.84 -12.66
C ASP A 77 -3.17 -5.16 -13.94
N ARG A 78 -3.37 -4.38 -15.02
CA ARG A 78 -2.60 -4.50 -16.27
C ARG A 78 -1.12 -4.19 -16.06
N ASP A 79 -0.81 -3.23 -15.18
CA ASP A 79 0.54 -2.75 -14.87
C ASP A 79 1.15 -3.45 -13.66
N ARG A 80 0.35 -4.23 -12.92
CA ARG A 80 0.74 -4.96 -11.70
C ARG A 80 2.09 -5.67 -11.80
N ARG A 81 2.39 -6.34 -12.93
CA ARG A 81 3.66 -7.08 -13.11
C ARG A 81 4.84 -6.13 -13.27
N GLN A 82 4.67 -5.01 -13.97
CA GLN A 82 5.69 -3.96 -14.07
C GLN A 82 5.94 -3.35 -12.70
N THR A 83 4.89 -2.98 -11.98
CA THR A 83 5.00 -2.46 -10.60
C THR A 83 5.72 -3.47 -9.69
N LEU A 84 5.41 -4.77 -9.77
CA LEU A 84 6.11 -5.81 -9.02
C LEU A 84 7.61 -5.85 -9.35
N SER A 85 7.97 -5.76 -10.64
CA SER A 85 9.37 -5.72 -11.07
C SER A 85 10.10 -4.49 -10.52
N ILE A 86 9.46 -3.32 -10.53
CA ILE A 86 10.02 -2.09 -9.97
C ILE A 86 10.32 -2.27 -8.49
N ILE A 87 9.36 -2.81 -7.72
CA ILE A 87 9.53 -3.03 -6.28
C ILE A 87 10.68 -4.01 -5.99
N ARG A 88 10.75 -5.12 -6.73
CA ARG A 88 11.83 -6.11 -6.58
C ARG A 88 13.21 -5.57 -6.96
N ARG A 89 13.30 -4.72 -7.99
CA ARG A 89 14.55 -4.02 -8.34
C ARG A 89 15.03 -3.08 -7.24
N MET A 90 14.10 -2.59 -6.41
CA MET A 90 14.43 -1.84 -5.21
C MET A 90 14.86 -2.73 -4.03
N GLY A 91 14.86 -4.05 -4.18
CA GLY A 91 15.29 -4.99 -3.12
C GLY A 91 14.20 -5.30 -2.10
N PHE A 92 12.93 -4.96 -2.40
CA PHE A 92 11.80 -5.28 -1.55
C PHE A 92 10.97 -6.41 -2.16
N GLU A 93 10.43 -7.29 -1.31
CA GLU A 93 9.58 -8.39 -1.76
C GLU A 93 8.11 -8.13 -1.36
N PRO A 94 7.22 -7.85 -2.32
CA PRO A 94 5.80 -7.68 -2.04
C PRO A 94 5.18 -8.98 -1.53
N THR A 95 4.39 -8.88 -0.46
CA THR A 95 3.73 -10.02 0.16
C THR A 95 2.41 -10.39 -0.53
N ALA A 96 1.66 -9.38 -0.97
CA ALA A 96 0.35 -9.62 -1.57
C ALA A 96 -0.06 -8.51 -2.55
N TRP A 97 -0.78 -8.91 -3.58
CA TRP A 97 -1.59 -7.99 -4.38
C TRP A 97 -3.05 -8.05 -3.93
N GLU A 98 -3.63 -6.88 -3.71
CA GLU A 98 -5.04 -6.72 -3.34
C GLU A 98 -5.74 -5.73 -4.27
N TYR A 99 -6.91 -6.11 -4.77
CA TYR A 99 -7.81 -5.16 -5.44
C TYR A 99 -8.48 -4.26 -4.41
N ASP A 100 -8.69 -3.00 -4.75
CA ASP A 100 -9.33 -2.02 -3.87
C ASP A 100 -10.83 -2.31 -3.70
N TYR A 101 -11.56 -2.48 -4.82
CA TYR A 101 -13.00 -2.75 -4.82
C TYR A 101 -13.35 -4.23 -5.07
N GLY A 102 -12.37 -5.05 -5.45
CA GLY A 102 -12.54 -6.48 -5.74
C GLY A 102 -12.40 -7.41 -4.53
N ARG A 103 -13.06 -7.12 -3.39
CA ARG A 103 -12.91 -7.91 -2.14
C ARG A 103 -13.06 -9.42 -2.35
N CYS A 104 -14.08 -9.87 -3.09
CA CYS A 104 -14.29 -11.30 -3.39
C CYS A 104 -13.11 -11.95 -4.12
N ARG A 105 -12.38 -11.19 -4.96
CA ARG A 105 -11.18 -11.68 -5.65
C ARG A 105 -10.00 -11.85 -4.69
N ASN A 106 -9.92 -11.00 -3.66
CA ASN A 106 -8.86 -11.08 -2.64
C ASN A 106 -9.04 -12.31 -1.75
N TRP A 107 -10.27 -12.59 -1.28
CA TRP A 107 -10.57 -13.74 -0.41
C TRP A 107 -10.19 -15.10 -0.99
N ARG A 108 -10.14 -15.22 -2.32
CA ARG A 108 -9.74 -16.45 -3.01
C ARG A 108 -8.22 -16.66 -3.07
N ARG A 109 -7.42 -15.72 -2.56
CA ARG A 109 -5.94 -15.76 -2.64
C ARG A 109 -5.33 -16.04 -1.27
N PRO A 110 -4.48 -17.08 -1.12
CA PRO A 110 -3.79 -17.37 0.14
C PRO A 110 -2.99 -16.18 0.70
N SER A 111 -2.37 -15.38 -0.18
CA SER A 111 -1.61 -14.18 0.19
C SER A 111 -2.45 -13.12 0.90
N PHE A 112 -3.78 -13.12 0.71
CA PHE A 112 -4.68 -12.20 1.39
C PHE A 112 -4.78 -12.47 2.88
N LEU A 113 -4.83 -13.75 3.29
CA LEU A 113 -4.85 -14.12 4.71
C LEU A 113 -3.55 -13.70 5.41
N LEU A 114 -2.41 -13.93 4.74
CA LEU A 114 -1.11 -13.49 5.25
C LEU A 114 -1.06 -11.96 5.41
N SER A 115 -1.50 -11.22 4.39
CA SER A 115 -1.64 -9.76 4.45
C SER A 115 -2.53 -9.28 5.61
N ALA A 116 -3.67 -9.94 5.83
CA ALA A 116 -4.58 -9.63 6.92
C ALA A 116 -3.91 -9.82 8.30
N LEU A 117 -3.13 -10.89 8.47
CA LEU A 117 -2.36 -11.14 9.70
C LEU A 117 -1.30 -10.05 9.94
N TYR A 118 -0.57 -9.64 8.90
CA TYR A 118 0.38 -8.53 9.02
C TYR A 118 -0.31 -7.21 9.40
N LYS A 119 -1.43 -6.88 8.77
CA LYS A 119 -2.21 -5.66 9.09
C LYS A 119 -2.69 -5.70 10.54
N LEU A 120 -3.20 -6.83 11.01
CA LEU A 120 -3.59 -7.00 12.40
C LEU A 120 -2.39 -6.80 13.34
N ARG A 121 -1.22 -7.37 13.02
CA ARG A 121 0.01 -7.18 13.79
C ARG A 121 0.40 -5.71 13.88
N ILE A 122 0.32 -4.95 12.78
CA ILE A 122 0.59 -3.50 12.77
C ILE A 122 -0.37 -2.78 13.72
N LEU A 123 -1.68 -3.04 13.62
CA LEU A 123 -2.67 -2.40 14.48
C LEU A 123 -2.45 -2.71 15.96
N LEU A 124 -2.17 -3.98 16.28
CA LEU A 124 -1.87 -4.41 17.65
C LEU A 124 -0.61 -3.72 18.19
N ARG A 125 0.42 -3.53 17.35
CA ARG A 125 1.66 -2.86 17.73
C ARG A 125 1.51 -1.35 17.87
N THR A 126 0.67 -0.71 17.05
CA THR A 126 0.43 0.74 17.14
C THR A 126 -0.51 1.10 18.28
N PHE A 127 -1.62 0.38 18.46
CA PHE A 127 -2.71 0.81 19.36
C PHE A 127 -2.91 -0.10 20.59
N GLY A 128 -2.18 -1.21 20.67
CA GLY A 128 -2.48 -2.28 21.62
C GLY A 128 -3.78 -3.04 21.28
N PRO A 129 -4.13 -4.09 22.03
CA PRO A 129 -5.28 -4.95 21.73
C PRO A 129 -6.62 -4.22 21.69
N ILE A 130 -6.92 -3.41 22.71
CA ILE A 130 -8.20 -2.68 22.83
C ILE A 130 -8.29 -1.59 21.74
N GLY A 131 -7.19 -0.87 21.51
CA GLY A 131 -7.16 0.17 20.48
C GLY A 131 -7.27 -0.39 19.07
N ALA A 132 -6.63 -1.54 18.79
CA ALA A 132 -6.76 -2.23 17.51
C ALA A 132 -8.20 -2.69 17.24
N LEU A 133 -8.88 -3.26 18.24
CA LEU A 133 -10.30 -3.64 18.11
C LEU A 133 -11.17 -2.41 17.82
N ARG A 134 -11.01 -1.32 18.58
CA ARG A 134 -11.75 -0.07 18.35
C ARG A 134 -11.53 0.48 16.94
N PHE A 135 -10.29 0.46 16.46
CA PHE A 135 -9.94 0.91 15.10
C PHE A 135 -10.65 0.07 14.04
N ILE A 136 -10.61 -1.27 14.16
CA ILE A 136 -11.27 -2.17 13.22
C ILE A 136 -12.79 -1.94 13.20
N PHE A 137 -13.44 -1.82 14.36
CA PHE A 137 -14.88 -1.59 14.44
C PHE A 137 -15.31 -0.19 13.98
N SER A 138 -14.45 0.82 14.10
CA SER A 138 -14.74 2.17 13.56
C SER A 138 -14.63 2.26 12.03
N ALA A 139 -14.00 1.27 11.40
CA ALA A 139 -13.74 1.23 9.96
C ALA A 139 -14.67 0.26 9.19
N LEU A 140 -15.52 -0.48 9.91
CA LEU A 140 -16.56 -1.36 9.38
C LEU A 140 -17.90 -0.63 9.33
#